data_AF-A0A1V0AG29-F1
#
_entry.id   AF-A0A1V0AG29-F1
#
_cell.length_a   1.000
_cell.length_b   1.000
_cell.length_c   1.000
_cell.angle_alpha   90.00
_cell.angle_beta   90.00
_cell.angle_gamma   90.00
#
_symmetry.space_group_name_H-M   'P 1'
#
loop_
_entity.id
_entity.type
_entity.pdbx_description
1 polymer ?
#
loop_
_entity_poly.entity_id
_entity_poly.type
_entity_poly.pdbx_seq_one_letter_code
_entity_poly.pdbx_strand_id
1 'polypeptide(L)'
;MTDRIEVAATELRPLLEEFIMWARANAPESDPELVGPAALWHRLAFSQDLGTWKRADLRNLLLDRMPKVVEDPDAAADGMLPAVDAYLTFLSQTGRLNQGSDSLADLQAELDDVEDEFVDLMEELLDDTEGDDEEDESGDLGDFEPFADELAELDTIRLRPDTELAEAARQAPLVAKARDLAVWVGSGRKVGEDTLLTDAEVEEALAVTGLPRPETDGPIAEAVPQLWNIWNLAVDLEFLEPGEGGTVAVQDDTAEWPFDDDEDVLDAWMLGLHSVDYGDPELDDDDLTMALAGLTRGLLIRLLLAGGSRERAELAQELAEAAADLDELGADAWEAAGDPLAPAIDWLIGYGMVELDGDTVRLTPLGTEGVVHLIDDADIEVDARPAIESMSAHELLALSAELPEEEADAEFAAWMRLREPAKAAEELLDAAAEDDSDALIRVQAASVVGTLGEAAVPAWQAALKQPSLRPYAATHLSQLGVEGAPEPTQDDTHWLILDMWTISAGLGRSEFVSSLRDIGPEMVNELLEVIWKIPHAHVEELLDLISQVHPDKQVAKAARRALFKARSV
;
A
#
# COMPACT_ATOMS: atom_id res chain seq x y z
N MET A 1 -17.45 19.90 -34.69
CA MET A 1 -18.04 18.59 -34.33
C MET A 1 -18.55 18.65 -32.91
N THR A 2 -17.78 19.26 -32.01
CA THR A 2 -18.08 19.69 -30.63
C THR A 2 -19.48 20.31 -30.45
N ASP A 3 -19.84 21.37 -31.19
CA ASP A 3 -21.17 22.02 -31.07
C ASP A 3 -22.37 21.08 -31.30
N ARG A 4 -22.22 20.04 -32.13
CA ARG A 4 -23.30 19.07 -32.41
C ARG A 4 -23.41 18.00 -31.31
N ILE A 5 -22.27 17.64 -30.70
CA ILE A 5 -22.20 16.68 -29.59
C ILE A 5 -22.80 17.32 -28.34
N GLU A 6 -22.42 18.56 -28.01
CA GLU A 6 -22.96 19.30 -26.85
C GLU A 6 -24.48 19.48 -26.92
N VAL A 7 -25.02 19.80 -28.10
CA VAL A 7 -26.47 19.94 -28.30
C VAL A 7 -27.17 18.60 -28.12
N ALA A 8 -26.64 17.51 -28.70
CA ALA A 8 -27.24 16.19 -28.57
C ALA A 8 -27.18 15.66 -27.11
N ALA A 9 -26.05 15.86 -26.43
CA ALA A 9 -25.86 15.50 -25.03
C ALA A 9 -26.81 16.29 -24.11
N THR A 10 -27.01 17.58 -24.38
CA THR A 10 -27.95 18.42 -23.63
C THR A 10 -29.41 18.00 -23.83
N GLU A 11 -29.79 17.56 -25.04
CA GLU A 11 -31.13 17.01 -25.32
C GLU A 11 -31.36 15.64 -24.65
N LEU A 12 -30.31 14.81 -24.55
CA LEU A 12 -30.35 13.46 -23.98
C LEU A 12 -30.38 13.44 -22.45
N ARG A 13 -29.70 14.38 -21.80
CA ARG A 13 -29.48 14.38 -20.35
C ARG A 13 -30.74 14.16 -19.52
N PRO A 14 -31.87 14.88 -19.74
CA PRO A 14 -33.09 14.67 -18.95
C PRO A 14 -33.69 13.27 -19.15
N LEU A 15 -33.53 12.69 -20.35
CA LEU A 15 -34.05 11.37 -20.67
C LEU A 15 -33.22 10.27 -20.00
N LEU A 16 -31.89 10.43 -19.98
CA LEU A 16 -30.98 9.49 -19.31
C LEU A 16 -31.12 9.54 -17.78
N GLU A 17 -31.29 10.73 -17.19
CA GLU A 17 -31.57 10.86 -15.75
C GLU A 17 -32.85 10.11 -15.34
N GLU A 18 -33.92 10.24 -16.15
CA GLU A 18 -35.17 9.51 -15.92
C GLU A 18 -35.01 7.99 -16.13
N PHE A 19 -34.19 7.57 -17.09
CA PHE A 19 -33.87 6.17 -17.32
C PHE A 19 -33.08 5.57 -16.15
N ILE A 20 -32.02 6.22 -15.67
CA ILE A 20 -31.19 5.76 -14.53
C ILE A 20 -32.08 5.52 -13.30
N MET A 21 -33.02 6.44 -13.03
CA MET A 21 -33.97 6.29 -11.92
C MET A 21 -34.96 5.14 -12.13
N TRP A 22 -35.37 4.88 -13.38
CA TRP A 22 -36.24 3.76 -13.73
C TRP A 22 -35.50 2.41 -13.64
N ALA A 23 -34.25 2.34 -14.11
CA ALA A 23 -33.42 1.13 -14.16
C ALA A 23 -33.20 0.56 -12.76
N ARG A 24 -32.90 1.40 -11.76
CA ARG A 24 -32.75 0.98 -10.34
C ARG A 24 -33.92 0.17 -9.79
N ALA A 25 -35.14 0.36 -10.30
CA ALA A 25 -36.33 -0.34 -9.84
C ALA A 25 -36.78 -1.48 -10.77
N ASN A 26 -36.32 -1.52 -12.03
CA ASN A 26 -36.87 -2.40 -13.06
C ASN A 26 -35.82 -3.28 -13.77
N ALA A 27 -34.53 -2.94 -13.66
CA ALA A 27 -33.38 -3.66 -14.21
C ALA A 27 -32.16 -3.50 -13.27
N PRO A 28 -32.17 -4.08 -12.06
CA PRO A 28 -31.12 -3.88 -11.07
C PRO A 28 -29.78 -4.54 -11.43
N GLU A 29 -29.78 -5.46 -12.41
CA GLU A 29 -28.61 -6.20 -12.88
C GLU A 29 -27.95 -5.55 -14.11
N SER A 30 -28.49 -4.43 -14.62
CA SER A 30 -27.90 -3.67 -15.73
C SER A 30 -27.16 -2.45 -15.18
N ASP A 31 -26.04 -2.07 -15.79
CA ASP A 31 -25.40 -0.78 -15.54
C ASP A 31 -26.03 0.32 -16.43
N PRO A 32 -26.86 1.23 -15.88
CA PRO A 32 -27.53 2.24 -16.68
C PRO A 32 -26.60 3.35 -17.19
N GLU A 33 -25.37 3.48 -16.68
CA GLU A 33 -24.43 4.53 -17.08
C GLU A 33 -23.83 4.26 -18.47
N LEU A 34 -23.70 2.98 -18.83
CA LEU A 34 -23.20 2.51 -20.13
C LEU A 34 -24.08 2.90 -21.33
N VAL A 35 -25.34 3.29 -21.10
CA VAL A 35 -26.28 3.69 -22.17
C VAL A 35 -25.94 5.05 -22.78
N GLY A 36 -25.29 5.93 -22.02
CA GLY A 36 -25.01 7.31 -22.42
C GLY A 36 -24.34 7.42 -23.80
N PRO A 37 -23.19 6.77 -24.01
CA PRO A 37 -22.49 6.73 -25.29
C PRO A 37 -23.36 6.16 -26.43
N ALA A 38 -24.04 5.04 -26.20
CA ALA A 38 -24.88 4.39 -27.21
C ALA A 38 -26.04 5.30 -27.66
N ALA A 39 -26.76 5.91 -26.71
CA ALA A 39 -27.88 6.82 -27.01
C ALA A 39 -27.41 8.10 -27.71
N LEU A 40 -26.24 8.64 -27.33
CA LEU A 40 -25.61 9.80 -27.96
C LEU A 40 -25.22 9.52 -29.41
N TRP A 41 -24.49 8.42 -29.65
CA TRP A 41 -24.05 8.09 -30.99
C TRP A 41 -25.20 7.64 -31.90
N HIS A 42 -26.23 6.99 -31.34
CA HIS A 42 -27.47 6.73 -32.06
C HIS A 42 -28.13 8.04 -32.56
N ARG A 43 -28.25 9.03 -31.67
CA ARG A 43 -28.83 10.35 -31.96
C ARG A 43 -28.02 11.17 -32.98
N LEU A 44 -26.72 10.93 -33.05
CA LEU A 44 -25.81 11.66 -33.95
C LEU A 44 -25.68 11.02 -35.32
N ALA A 45 -25.68 9.69 -35.40
CA ALA A 45 -25.35 8.94 -36.61
C ALA A 45 -26.56 8.32 -37.32
N PHE A 46 -27.63 7.97 -36.60
CA PHE A 46 -28.70 7.12 -37.14
C PHE A 46 -30.09 7.77 -37.11
N SER A 47 -30.46 8.43 -36.01
CA SER A 47 -31.78 9.05 -35.88
C SER A 47 -31.71 10.48 -35.31
N GLN A 48 -32.47 11.41 -35.88
CA GLN A 48 -32.63 12.76 -35.30
C GLN A 48 -33.64 12.79 -34.14
N ASP A 49 -34.34 11.69 -33.90
CA ASP A 49 -35.37 11.53 -32.89
C ASP A 49 -34.96 10.44 -31.90
N LEU A 50 -34.96 10.79 -30.61
CA LEU A 50 -34.50 9.93 -29.51
C LEU A 50 -35.36 8.68 -29.28
N GLY A 51 -36.61 8.71 -29.72
CA GLY A 51 -37.57 7.62 -29.55
C GLY A 51 -37.66 6.69 -30.76
N THR A 52 -36.94 6.97 -31.85
CA THR A 52 -37.04 6.21 -33.10
C THR A 52 -35.86 5.26 -33.27
N TRP A 53 -36.08 3.96 -33.06
CA TRP A 53 -35.05 2.92 -33.09
C TRP A 53 -35.36 1.86 -34.15
N LYS A 54 -34.37 1.48 -34.94
CA LYS A 54 -34.46 0.46 -35.98
C LYS A 54 -33.42 -0.61 -35.76
N ARG A 55 -33.74 -1.84 -36.15
CA ARG A 55 -32.80 -2.97 -36.05
C ARG A 55 -31.48 -2.71 -36.78
N ALA A 56 -31.57 -2.20 -38.01
CA ALA A 56 -30.38 -1.88 -38.80
C ALA A 56 -29.52 -0.79 -38.15
N ASP A 57 -30.15 0.19 -37.48
CA ASP A 57 -29.44 1.27 -36.79
C ASP A 57 -28.79 0.76 -35.51
N LEU A 58 -29.47 -0.13 -34.78
CA LEU A 58 -28.98 -0.76 -33.55
C LEU A 58 -27.76 -1.65 -33.82
N ARG A 59 -27.83 -2.50 -34.86
CA ARG A 59 -26.68 -3.31 -35.30
C ARG A 59 -25.48 -2.45 -35.69
N ASN A 60 -25.67 -1.46 -36.55
CA ASN A 60 -24.56 -0.60 -36.99
C ASN A 60 -24.03 0.28 -35.84
N LEU A 61 -24.88 0.66 -34.89
CA LEU A 61 -24.45 1.36 -33.69
C LEU A 61 -23.48 0.47 -32.90
N LEU A 62 -23.88 -0.76 -32.59
CA LEU A 62 -23.10 -1.68 -31.75
C LEU A 62 -21.85 -2.18 -32.48
N LEU A 63 -21.96 -2.64 -33.73
CA LEU A 63 -20.83 -3.28 -34.42
C LEU A 63 -19.91 -2.31 -35.19
N ASP A 64 -20.43 -1.19 -35.71
CA ASP A 64 -19.60 -0.26 -36.51
C ASP A 64 -19.18 0.99 -35.76
N ARG A 65 -19.98 1.45 -34.80
CA ARG A 65 -19.79 2.77 -34.17
C ARG A 65 -19.20 2.67 -32.78
N MET A 66 -19.74 1.83 -31.91
CA MET A 66 -19.30 1.67 -30.52
C MET A 66 -17.82 1.29 -30.39
N PRO A 67 -17.26 0.35 -31.19
CA PRO A 67 -15.83 0.02 -31.17
C PRO A 67 -14.87 1.18 -31.43
N LYS A 68 -15.36 2.33 -31.91
CA LYS A 68 -14.53 3.49 -32.26
C LYS A 68 -14.64 4.65 -31.28
N VAL A 69 -15.50 4.52 -30.27
CA VAL A 69 -15.92 5.62 -29.41
C VAL A 69 -16.18 5.20 -27.97
N VAL A 70 -16.08 3.90 -27.68
CA VAL A 70 -16.12 3.37 -26.33
C VAL A 70 -14.81 3.76 -25.63
N GLU A 71 -14.92 4.22 -24.38
CA GLU A 71 -13.76 4.62 -23.57
C GLU A 71 -13.22 3.44 -22.76
N ASP A 72 -14.09 2.51 -22.37
CA ASP A 72 -13.79 1.31 -21.60
C ASP A 72 -14.40 0.08 -22.32
N PRO A 73 -13.59 -0.62 -23.14
CA PRO A 73 -14.04 -1.81 -23.87
C PRO A 73 -14.46 -2.97 -22.96
N ASP A 74 -13.80 -3.15 -21.80
CA ASP A 74 -14.07 -4.24 -20.85
C ASP A 74 -15.45 -4.06 -20.21
N ALA A 75 -15.73 -2.88 -19.64
CA ALA A 75 -17.04 -2.57 -19.08
C ALA A 75 -18.16 -2.63 -20.15
N ALA A 76 -17.83 -2.31 -21.40
CA ALA A 76 -18.77 -2.39 -22.51
C ALA A 76 -19.10 -3.84 -22.90
N ALA A 77 -18.10 -4.73 -22.95
CA ALA A 77 -18.25 -6.15 -23.24
C ALA A 77 -19.23 -6.80 -22.25
N ASP A 78 -19.06 -6.51 -20.96
CA ASP A 78 -19.84 -7.10 -19.87
C ASP A 78 -21.25 -6.50 -19.74
N GLY A 79 -21.39 -5.19 -19.93
CA GLY A 79 -22.57 -4.47 -19.45
C GLY A 79 -23.42 -3.77 -20.51
N MET A 80 -22.92 -3.51 -21.71
CA MET A 80 -23.56 -2.55 -22.63
C MET A 80 -24.86 -3.07 -23.24
N LEU A 81 -24.91 -4.33 -23.67
CA LEU A 81 -26.11 -4.91 -24.29
C LEU A 81 -27.29 -4.99 -23.29
N PRO A 82 -27.11 -5.51 -22.06
CA PRO A 82 -28.15 -5.47 -21.03
C PRO A 82 -28.62 -4.04 -20.73
N ALA A 83 -27.71 -3.07 -20.72
CA ALA A 83 -28.03 -1.67 -20.48
C ALA A 83 -28.88 -1.07 -21.61
N VAL A 84 -28.55 -1.35 -22.88
CA VAL A 84 -29.31 -0.90 -24.05
C VAL A 84 -30.68 -1.59 -24.11
N ASP A 85 -30.79 -2.87 -23.77
CA ASP A 85 -32.07 -3.57 -23.64
C ASP A 85 -32.99 -2.89 -22.60
N ALA A 86 -32.45 -2.62 -21.42
CA ALA A 86 -33.16 -1.93 -20.34
C ALA A 86 -33.64 -0.54 -20.82
N TYR A 87 -32.81 0.19 -21.57
CA TYR A 87 -33.17 1.50 -22.12
C TYR A 87 -34.29 1.42 -23.17
N LEU A 88 -34.25 0.47 -24.09
CA LEU A 88 -35.32 0.27 -25.09
C LEU A 88 -36.63 -0.15 -24.41
N THR A 89 -36.55 -0.98 -23.38
CA THR A 89 -37.69 -1.37 -22.54
C THR A 89 -38.28 -0.16 -21.82
N PHE A 90 -37.45 0.70 -21.24
CA PHE A 90 -37.88 1.98 -20.65
C PHE A 90 -38.62 2.85 -21.66
N LEU A 91 -38.07 3.04 -22.85
CA LEU A 91 -38.72 3.83 -23.90
C LEU A 91 -40.08 3.25 -24.28
N SER A 92 -40.18 1.92 -24.38
CA SER A 92 -41.44 1.24 -24.72
C SER A 92 -42.49 1.38 -23.61
N GLN A 93 -42.12 1.11 -22.36
CA GLN A 93 -43.05 1.16 -21.21
C GLN A 93 -43.53 2.58 -20.89
N THR A 94 -42.69 3.59 -21.13
CA THR A 94 -43.05 5.00 -20.95
C THR A 94 -43.76 5.60 -22.15
N GLY A 95 -43.96 4.83 -23.22
CA GLY A 95 -44.61 5.29 -24.47
C GLY A 95 -43.77 6.27 -25.28
N ARG A 96 -42.44 6.27 -25.07
CA ARG A 96 -41.44 7.10 -25.76
C ARG A 96 -40.79 6.41 -26.95
N LEU A 97 -40.99 5.10 -27.10
CA LEU A 97 -40.63 4.38 -28.32
C LEU A 97 -41.67 4.71 -29.40
N ASN A 98 -41.26 5.45 -30.42
CA ASN A 98 -42.15 5.99 -31.44
C ASN A 98 -42.78 4.89 -32.30
N GLN A 99 -43.96 5.17 -32.88
CA GLN A 99 -44.61 4.29 -33.86
C GLN A 99 -43.77 4.07 -35.12
N GLY A 100 -42.80 4.95 -35.37
CA GLY A 100 -41.84 4.83 -36.45
C GLY A 100 -40.73 3.81 -36.17
N SER A 101 -40.54 3.33 -34.94
CA SER A 101 -39.55 2.32 -34.55
C SER A 101 -39.92 0.92 -35.01
N ASP A 102 -38.95 0.01 -35.01
CA ASP A 102 -39.26 -1.42 -35.00
C ASP A 102 -39.84 -1.82 -33.63
N SER A 103 -40.51 -2.97 -33.55
CA SER A 103 -41.13 -3.36 -32.28
C SER A 103 -40.07 -3.66 -31.23
N LEU A 104 -40.37 -3.48 -29.94
CA LEU A 104 -39.43 -3.79 -28.86
C LEU A 104 -38.89 -5.22 -29.01
N ALA A 105 -39.77 -6.20 -29.28
CA ALA A 105 -39.37 -7.59 -29.48
C ALA A 105 -38.42 -7.78 -30.67
N ASP A 106 -38.57 -7.00 -31.74
CA ASP A 106 -37.65 -7.06 -32.89
C ASP A 106 -36.29 -6.42 -32.55
N LEU A 107 -36.26 -5.38 -31.72
CA LEU A 107 -35.02 -4.73 -31.29
C LEU A 107 -34.25 -5.60 -30.28
N GLN A 108 -34.95 -6.25 -29.36
CA GLN A 108 -34.37 -7.20 -28.40
C GLN A 108 -33.77 -8.41 -29.12
N ALA A 109 -34.50 -8.97 -30.09
CA ALA A 109 -33.96 -10.05 -30.91
C ALA A 109 -32.71 -9.61 -31.71
N GLU A 110 -32.60 -8.34 -32.08
CA GLU A 110 -31.40 -7.83 -32.74
C GLU A 110 -30.23 -7.67 -31.76
N LEU A 111 -30.47 -7.34 -30.47
CA LEU A 111 -29.44 -7.33 -29.43
C LEU A 111 -28.90 -8.75 -29.20
N ASP A 112 -29.79 -9.72 -29.03
CA ASP A 112 -29.41 -11.14 -28.89
C ASP A 112 -28.62 -11.63 -30.13
N ASP A 113 -29.00 -11.20 -31.34
CA ASP A 113 -28.34 -11.58 -32.60
C ASP A 113 -26.95 -10.94 -32.80
N VAL A 114 -26.59 -9.89 -32.05
CA VAL A 114 -25.27 -9.22 -32.14
C VAL A 114 -24.39 -9.41 -30.91
N GLU A 115 -24.86 -10.13 -29.89
CA GLU A 115 -24.17 -10.28 -28.61
C GLU A 115 -22.76 -10.86 -28.76
N ASP A 116 -22.64 -12.05 -29.33
CA ASP A 116 -21.34 -12.70 -29.54
C ASP A 116 -20.40 -11.82 -30.40
N GLU A 117 -20.91 -11.23 -31.50
CA GLU A 117 -20.10 -10.40 -32.42
C GLU A 117 -19.66 -9.08 -31.78
N PHE A 118 -20.46 -8.53 -30.86
CA PHE A 118 -20.12 -7.31 -30.14
C PHE A 118 -19.08 -7.57 -29.05
N VAL A 119 -19.23 -8.66 -28.29
CA VAL A 119 -18.27 -9.09 -27.27
C VAL A 119 -16.93 -9.39 -27.93
N ASP A 120 -16.92 -10.20 -29.00
CA ASP A 120 -15.71 -10.50 -29.78
C ASP A 120 -15.00 -9.20 -30.22
N LEU A 121 -15.75 -8.17 -30.67
CA LEU A 121 -15.17 -6.88 -31.07
C LEU A 121 -14.63 -6.05 -29.90
N MET A 122 -15.21 -6.15 -28.70
CA MET A 122 -14.66 -5.46 -27.52
C MET A 122 -13.42 -6.19 -27.01
N GLU A 123 -13.42 -7.53 -27.01
CA GLU A 123 -12.26 -8.36 -26.68
C GLU A 123 -11.10 -8.12 -27.67
N GLU A 124 -11.37 -8.04 -28.98
CA GLU A 124 -10.35 -7.68 -29.98
C GLU A 124 -9.76 -6.27 -29.72
N LEU A 125 -10.53 -5.33 -29.19
CA LEU A 125 -10.01 -4.02 -28.82
C LEU A 125 -9.15 -4.05 -27.56
N LEU A 126 -9.46 -4.92 -26.60
CA LEU A 126 -8.63 -5.16 -25.42
C LEU A 126 -7.27 -5.72 -25.85
N ASP A 127 -7.28 -6.73 -26.72
CA ASP A 127 -6.07 -7.34 -27.30
C ASP A 127 -5.24 -6.32 -28.12
N ASP A 128 -5.88 -5.42 -28.88
CA ASP A 128 -5.19 -4.37 -29.66
C ASP A 128 -4.67 -3.21 -28.77
N THR A 129 -5.27 -2.96 -27.60
CA THR A 129 -4.70 -2.04 -26.59
C THR A 129 -3.56 -2.66 -25.79
N GLU A 130 -3.61 -3.96 -25.52
CA GLU A 130 -2.51 -4.70 -24.89
C GLU A 130 -1.35 -4.95 -25.87
N GLY A 131 -1.63 -5.03 -27.18
CA GLY A 131 -0.63 -5.29 -28.23
C GLY A 131 0.28 -4.13 -28.62
N ASP A 132 -0.03 -2.88 -28.22
CA ASP A 132 0.89 -1.73 -28.34
C ASP A 132 1.77 -1.57 -27.07
N ASP A 133 1.49 -2.32 -25.99
CA ASP A 133 2.28 -2.33 -24.75
C ASP A 133 3.24 -3.54 -24.63
N GLU A 134 3.13 -4.56 -25.50
CA GLU A 134 4.02 -5.75 -25.49
C GLU A 134 5.31 -5.61 -26.34
N GLU A 135 5.55 -4.48 -27.01
CA GLU A 135 6.87 -4.14 -27.57
C GLU A 135 7.58 -3.12 -26.65
N ASP A 136 7.87 -3.50 -25.40
CA ASP A 136 9.11 -3.20 -24.62
C ASP A 136 8.92 -3.43 -23.10
N GLU A 137 8.69 -4.68 -22.64
CA GLU A 137 9.05 -5.08 -21.26
C GLU A 137 10.58 -5.33 -21.14
N SER A 138 11.41 -4.45 -21.71
CA SER A 138 12.74 -4.27 -21.16
C SER A 138 12.58 -3.31 -20.00
N GLY A 139 12.61 -3.81 -18.77
CA GLY A 139 12.61 -2.96 -17.57
C GLY A 139 13.64 -1.84 -17.71
N ASP A 140 13.32 -0.64 -17.20
CA ASP A 140 14.26 0.48 -17.17
C ASP A 140 15.34 0.27 -16.09
N LEU A 141 16.26 1.23 -15.91
CA LEU A 141 17.32 1.09 -14.90
C LEU A 141 16.80 1.03 -13.45
N GLY A 142 15.56 1.47 -13.24
CA GLY A 142 14.86 1.57 -11.97
C GLY A 142 13.99 0.36 -11.64
N ASP A 143 13.92 -0.64 -12.52
CA ASP A 143 13.28 -1.91 -12.24
C ASP A 143 14.05 -2.70 -11.15
N PHE A 144 13.35 -3.04 -10.07
CA PHE A 144 13.91 -3.77 -8.94
C PHE A 144 13.74 -5.28 -9.06
N GLU A 145 12.84 -5.76 -9.91
CA GLU A 145 12.53 -7.19 -10.07
C GLU A 145 13.77 -8.04 -10.39
N PRO A 146 14.72 -7.59 -11.25
CA PRO A 146 15.96 -8.33 -11.49
C PRO A 146 16.83 -8.56 -10.25
N PHE A 147 16.61 -7.83 -9.16
CA PHE A 147 17.36 -7.90 -7.91
C PHE A 147 16.63 -8.64 -6.79
N ALA A 148 15.41 -9.15 -7.01
CA ALA A 148 14.58 -9.76 -5.96
C ALA A 148 15.30 -10.89 -5.20
N ASP A 149 16.01 -11.78 -5.91
CA ASP A 149 16.79 -12.86 -5.29
C ASP A 149 17.94 -12.31 -4.42
N GLU A 150 18.64 -11.26 -4.86
CA GLU A 150 19.74 -10.65 -4.09
C GLU A 150 19.22 -9.89 -2.87
N LEU A 151 18.07 -9.24 -3.00
CA LEU A 151 17.37 -8.54 -1.92
C LEU A 151 16.91 -9.50 -0.81
N ALA A 152 16.34 -10.65 -1.20
CA ALA A 152 15.92 -11.69 -0.26
C ALA A 152 17.11 -12.33 0.50
N GLU A 153 18.32 -12.26 -0.05
CA GLU A 153 19.55 -12.77 0.56
C GLU A 153 20.27 -11.75 1.47
N LEU A 154 19.79 -10.50 1.54
CA LEU A 154 20.41 -9.47 2.40
C LEU A 154 20.32 -9.83 3.89
N ASP A 155 21.32 -9.39 4.64
CA ASP A 155 21.22 -9.35 6.10
C ASP A 155 20.07 -8.41 6.51
N THR A 156 19.38 -8.73 7.62
CA THR A 156 18.26 -7.92 8.14
C THR A 156 18.60 -6.42 8.18
N ILE A 157 17.84 -5.63 7.42
CA ILE A 157 17.94 -4.17 7.39
C ILE A 157 17.36 -3.63 8.69
N ARG A 158 18.12 -2.76 9.39
CA ARG A 158 17.70 -2.17 10.67
C ARG A 158 17.23 -0.73 10.47
N LEU A 159 15.91 -0.55 10.47
CA LEU A 159 15.24 0.75 10.31
C LEU A 159 15.40 1.60 11.57
N ARG A 160 15.62 2.90 11.38
CA ARG A 160 15.80 3.85 12.49
C ARG A 160 14.44 4.30 13.03
N PRO A 161 14.39 4.81 14.28
CA PRO A 161 13.12 5.22 14.87
C PRO A 161 12.49 6.38 14.10
N ASP A 162 11.16 6.39 14.03
CA ASP A 162 10.38 7.42 13.34
C ASP A 162 10.77 8.83 13.76
N THR A 163 11.03 9.08 15.04
CA THR A 163 11.49 10.40 15.51
C THR A 163 12.81 10.84 14.88
N GLU A 164 13.75 9.92 14.65
CA GLU A 164 15.02 10.23 13.98
C GLU A 164 14.84 10.41 12.48
N LEU A 165 14.00 9.57 11.86
CA LEU A 165 13.66 9.68 10.44
C LEU A 165 12.92 11.00 10.16
N ALA A 166 11.95 11.36 10.98
CA ALA A 166 11.21 12.61 10.90
C ALA A 166 12.14 13.82 11.13
N GLU A 167 13.08 13.75 12.08
CA GLU A 167 14.09 14.81 12.25
C GLU A 167 14.92 14.97 10.96
N ALA A 168 15.32 13.88 10.30
CA ALA A 168 16.03 13.91 9.03
C ALA A 168 15.17 14.47 7.88
N ALA A 169 13.91 14.05 7.77
CA ALA A 169 12.98 14.50 6.74
C ALA A 169 12.71 16.02 6.83
N ARG A 170 12.58 16.56 8.06
CA ARG A 170 12.48 18.02 8.28
C ARG A 170 13.70 18.80 7.77
N GLN A 171 14.87 18.15 7.67
CA GLN A 171 16.08 18.77 7.14
C GLN A 171 16.25 18.62 5.62
N ALA A 172 15.38 17.87 4.93
CA ALA A 172 15.47 17.65 3.49
C ALA A 172 15.30 18.97 2.70
N PRO A 173 16.36 19.46 2.02
CA PRO A 173 16.30 20.77 1.37
C PRO A 173 15.24 20.89 0.27
N LEU A 174 14.97 19.83 -0.49
CA LEU A 174 14.00 19.83 -1.59
C LEU A 174 12.57 19.99 -1.09
N VAL A 175 12.20 19.34 0.01
CA VAL A 175 10.86 19.49 0.61
C VAL A 175 10.64 20.93 1.08
N ALA A 176 11.65 21.54 1.71
CA ALA A 176 11.59 22.95 2.08
C ALA A 176 11.47 23.90 0.87
N LYS A 177 12.18 23.61 -0.22
CA LYS A 177 12.10 24.38 -1.48
C LYS A 177 10.74 24.23 -2.15
N ALA A 178 10.19 23.02 -2.20
CA ALA A 178 8.86 22.72 -2.73
C ALA A 178 7.79 23.49 -1.95
N ARG A 179 7.88 23.48 -0.62
CA ARG A 179 7.02 24.28 0.26
C ARG A 179 7.14 25.78 0.00
N ASP A 180 8.37 26.32 -0.09
CA ASP A 180 8.56 27.77 -0.32
C ASP A 180 8.04 28.20 -1.70
N LEU A 181 8.18 27.32 -2.70
CA LEU A 181 7.57 27.50 -4.02
C LEU A 181 6.05 27.49 -3.93
N ALA A 182 5.46 26.52 -3.24
CA ALA A 182 4.02 26.42 -3.07
C ALA A 182 3.41 27.64 -2.34
N VAL A 183 4.04 28.11 -1.27
CA VAL A 183 3.65 29.34 -0.57
C VAL A 183 3.73 30.57 -1.49
N TRP A 184 4.71 30.62 -2.39
CA TRP A 184 4.79 31.69 -3.40
C TRP A 184 3.72 31.56 -4.50
N VAL A 185 3.30 30.34 -4.86
CA VAL A 185 2.19 30.12 -5.80
C VAL A 185 0.92 30.78 -5.26
N GLY A 186 0.60 30.55 -3.99
CA GLY A 186 -0.56 31.16 -3.33
C GLY A 186 -1.90 30.60 -3.81
N SER A 187 -3.00 31.30 -3.57
CA SER A 187 -4.36 30.73 -3.61
C SER A 187 -5.02 30.63 -5.00
N GLY A 188 -4.27 30.41 -6.08
CA GLY A 188 -4.85 30.32 -7.44
C GLY A 188 -4.05 31.07 -8.50
N ARG A 189 -2.74 30.82 -8.56
CA ARG A 189 -1.88 31.33 -9.61
C ARG A 189 -2.35 30.81 -10.95
N LYS A 190 -2.44 31.70 -11.95
CA LYS A 190 -2.81 31.29 -13.30
C LYS A 190 -1.65 30.62 -14.00
N VAL A 191 -1.95 29.50 -14.63
CA VAL A 191 -1.03 28.72 -15.43
C VAL A 191 -1.42 28.93 -16.90
N GLY A 192 -0.46 29.25 -17.78
CA GLY A 192 -0.74 29.48 -19.19
C GLY A 192 -0.94 28.16 -19.97
N GLU A 193 -1.55 28.25 -21.16
CA GLU A 193 -1.76 27.09 -22.05
C GLU A 193 -0.44 26.52 -22.62
N ASP A 194 0.55 27.38 -22.90
CA ASP A 194 1.85 26.99 -23.50
C ASP A 194 3.05 27.19 -22.55
N THR A 195 2.90 27.95 -21.47
CA THR A 195 3.96 28.21 -20.47
C THR A 195 3.33 28.35 -19.10
N LEU A 196 3.83 27.61 -18.11
CA LEU A 196 3.26 27.63 -16.77
C LEU A 196 3.43 29.01 -16.10
N LEU A 197 4.60 29.65 -16.29
CA LEU A 197 4.99 30.93 -15.68
C LEU A 197 5.64 31.87 -16.70
N THR A 198 5.49 33.18 -16.51
CA THR A 198 6.25 34.19 -17.27
C THR A 198 7.71 34.28 -16.79
N ASP A 199 8.64 34.78 -17.62
CA ASP A 199 10.06 34.97 -17.22
C ASP A 199 10.24 35.75 -15.91
N ALA A 200 9.38 36.74 -15.66
CA ALA A 200 9.42 37.51 -14.41
C ALA A 200 8.99 36.66 -13.20
N GLU A 201 7.97 35.82 -13.38
CA GLU A 201 7.52 34.88 -12.34
C GLU A 201 8.53 33.75 -12.13
N VAL A 202 9.20 33.29 -13.18
CA VAL A 202 10.32 32.34 -13.06
C VAL A 202 11.47 32.96 -12.25
N GLU A 203 11.83 34.22 -12.48
CA GLU A 203 12.83 34.91 -11.67
C GLU A 203 12.43 35.00 -10.18
N GLU A 204 11.14 35.22 -9.89
CA GLU A 204 10.63 35.18 -8.51
C GLU A 204 10.67 33.78 -7.91
N ALA A 205 10.26 32.76 -8.68
CA ALA A 205 10.26 31.36 -8.28
C ALA A 205 11.67 30.84 -7.99
N LEU A 206 12.66 31.19 -8.83
CA LEU A 206 14.07 30.90 -8.59
C LEU A 206 14.58 31.57 -7.30
N ALA A 207 14.12 32.80 -7.02
CA ALA A 207 14.53 33.52 -5.82
C ALA A 207 13.97 32.89 -4.53
N VAL A 208 12.73 32.39 -4.54
CA VAL A 208 12.13 31.73 -3.36
C VAL A 208 12.69 30.33 -3.15
N THR A 209 12.96 29.58 -4.22
CA THR A 209 13.59 28.24 -4.14
C THR A 209 15.10 28.29 -3.94
N GLY A 210 15.72 29.48 -4.06
CA GLY A 210 17.17 29.67 -3.96
C GLY A 210 17.95 29.00 -5.10
N LEU A 211 17.32 28.72 -6.23
CA LEU A 211 17.97 28.20 -7.43
C LEU A 211 18.74 29.32 -8.17
N PRO A 212 19.89 29.01 -8.80
CA PRO A 212 20.63 29.99 -9.58
C PRO A 212 19.85 30.38 -10.84
N ARG A 213 20.03 31.62 -11.28
CA ARG A 213 19.53 32.06 -12.59
C ARG A 213 20.35 31.40 -13.71
N PRO A 214 19.73 30.74 -14.70
CA PRO A 214 20.45 30.13 -15.80
C PRO A 214 21.06 31.20 -16.72
N GLU A 215 22.20 30.88 -17.34
CA GLU A 215 22.77 31.67 -18.43
C GLU A 215 22.14 31.23 -19.75
N THR A 216 21.13 31.97 -20.25
CA THR A 216 20.44 31.68 -21.51
C THR A 216 20.17 32.96 -22.31
N ASP A 217 20.20 32.83 -23.64
CA ASP A 217 19.78 33.87 -24.60
C ASP A 217 18.30 33.73 -25.02
N GLY A 218 17.63 32.63 -24.63
CA GLY A 218 16.22 32.32 -24.88
C GLY A 218 15.29 32.60 -23.69
N PRO A 219 14.01 32.15 -23.73
CA PRO A 219 13.10 32.23 -22.59
C PRO A 219 13.69 31.56 -21.35
N ILE A 220 13.53 32.17 -20.17
CA ILE A 220 14.10 31.62 -18.92
C ILE A 220 13.38 30.33 -18.53
N ALA A 221 12.06 30.27 -18.78
CA ALA A 221 11.22 29.11 -18.48
C ALA A 221 11.70 27.80 -19.13
N GLU A 222 12.37 27.87 -20.29
CA GLU A 222 12.92 26.70 -21.01
C GLU A 222 14.29 26.27 -20.48
N ALA A 223 14.93 27.06 -19.62
CA ALA A 223 16.30 26.82 -19.13
C ALA A 223 16.34 26.55 -17.60
N VAL A 224 15.22 26.12 -17.01
CA VAL A 224 15.07 25.88 -15.57
C VAL A 224 14.43 24.53 -15.24
N PRO A 225 14.90 23.40 -15.81
CA PRO A 225 14.29 22.08 -15.55
C PRO A 225 14.22 21.75 -14.05
N GLN A 226 15.24 22.11 -13.26
CA GLN A 226 15.22 21.90 -11.81
C GLN A 226 14.11 22.66 -11.09
N LEU A 227 13.65 23.81 -11.62
CA LEU A 227 12.50 24.51 -11.04
C LEU A 227 11.21 23.74 -11.28
N TRP A 228 11.06 23.13 -12.46
CA TRP A 228 9.91 22.30 -12.80
C TRP A 228 9.89 21.00 -12.01
N ASN A 229 11.06 20.39 -11.78
CA ASN A 229 11.17 19.20 -10.92
C ASN A 229 10.75 19.53 -9.47
N ILE A 230 11.13 20.71 -8.94
CA ILE A 230 10.64 21.16 -7.62
C ILE A 230 9.14 21.49 -7.64
N TRP A 231 8.61 22.00 -8.75
CA TRP A 231 7.17 22.22 -8.91
C TRP A 231 6.40 20.90 -8.87
N ASN A 232 6.85 19.89 -9.62
CA ASN A 232 6.24 18.56 -9.64
C ASN A 232 6.37 17.88 -8.27
N LEU A 233 7.54 17.99 -7.63
CA LEU A 233 7.69 17.55 -6.24
C LEU A 233 6.70 18.23 -5.30
N ALA A 234 6.42 19.53 -5.47
CA ALA A 234 5.41 20.21 -4.66
C ALA A 234 3.98 19.71 -4.93
N VAL A 235 3.70 19.16 -6.11
CA VAL A 235 2.45 18.47 -6.41
C VAL A 235 2.43 17.09 -5.75
N ASP A 236 3.52 16.32 -5.84
CA ASP A 236 3.62 14.96 -5.27
C ASP A 236 3.57 14.98 -3.72
N LEU A 237 4.15 16.01 -3.10
CA LEU A 237 4.03 16.30 -1.66
C LEU A 237 2.66 16.85 -1.25
N GLU A 238 1.72 16.98 -2.19
CA GLU A 238 0.41 17.61 -2.02
C GLU A 238 0.46 19.07 -1.52
N PHE A 239 1.60 19.76 -1.64
CA PHE A 239 1.68 21.19 -1.31
C PHE A 239 1.00 22.09 -2.35
N LEU A 240 0.84 21.59 -3.58
CA LEU A 240 0.15 22.23 -4.68
C LEU A 240 -0.98 21.37 -5.21
N GLU A 241 -2.15 21.98 -5.42
CA GLU A 241 -3.30 21.34 -6.04
C GLU A 241 -3.79 22.11 -7.29
N PRO A 242 -4.38 21.40 -8.26
CA PRO A 242 -5.07 22.04 -9.38
C PRO A 242 -6.31 22.80 -8.89
N GLY A 243 -6.39 24.09 -9.23
CA GLY A 243 -7.53 24.95 -8.96
C GLY A 243 -8.47 25.11 -10.18
N GLU A 244 -9.58 25.83 -9.99
CA GLU A 244 -10.53 26.08 -11.08
C GLU A 244 -9.94 26.98 -12.19
N GLY A 245 -10.28 26.67 -13.44
CA GLY A 245 -10.04 27.57 -14.57
C GLY A 245 -8.56 27.75 -14.95
N GLY A 246 -7.77 26.68 -14.89
CA GLY A 246 -6.34 26.70 -15.25
C GLY A 246 -5.49 27.41 -14.21
N THR A 247 -5.83 27.21 -12.93
CA THR A 247 -5.06 27.75 -11.81
C THR A 247 -4.44 26.63 -11.00
N VAL A 248 -3.41 26.95 -10.23
CA VAL A 248 -2.82 26.08 -9.21
C VAL A 248 -2.82 26.84 -7.89
N ALA A 249 -3.16 26.14 -6.81
CA ALA A 249 -3.28 26.71 -5.48
C ALA A 249 -2.41 25.95 -4.47
N VAL A 250 -1.93 26.66 -3.46
CA VAL A 250 -1.29 26.08 -2.28
C VAL A 250 -2.33 25.47 -1.34
N GLN A 251 -2.01 24.32 -0.72
CA GLN A 251 -2.84 23.75 0.34
C GLN A 251 -2.77 24.57 1.63
N ASP A 252 -3.82 24.45 2.47
CA ASP A 252 -4.00 25.26 3.68
C ASP A 252 -2.90 25.02 4.74
N ASP A 253 -2.40 23.79 4.86
CA ASP A 253 -1.41 23.34 5.85
C ASP A 253 0.05 23.42 5.36
N THR A 254 0.29 23.62 4.06
CA THR A 254 1.65 23.70 3.46
C THR A 254 2.57 24.68 4.19
N ALA A 255 2.02 25.81 4.65
CA ALA A 255 2.79 26.83 5.36
C ALA A 255 3.27 26.39 6.76
N GLU A 256 2.66 25.33 7.31
CA GLU A 256 3.00 24.75 8.61
C GLU A 256 4.25 23.85 8.53
N TRP A 257 4.63 23.37 7.35
CA TRP A 257 5.84 22.56 7.20
C TRP A 257 7.11 23.31 7.68
N PRO A 258 8.00 22.65 8.45
CA PRO A 258 7.88 21.25 8.91
C PRO A 258 6.81 21.07 10.00
N PHE A 259 6.00 20.00 9.89
CA PHE A 259 4.95 19.70 10.86
C PHE A 259 5.53 19.35 12.25
N ASP A 260 4.72 19.61 13.28
CA ASP A 260 5.08 19.37 14.69
C ASP A 260 5.03 17.86 15.05
N ASP A 261 4.13 17.11 14.42
CA ASP A 261 4.01 15.65 14.61
C ASP A 261 5.03 14.90 13.74
N ASP A 262 5.56 13.78 14.24
CA ASP A 262 6.57 12.99 13.51
C ASP A 262 5.91 12.12 12.42
N GLU A 263 4.69 11.62 12.65
CA GLU A 263 3.92 10.81 11.70
C GLU A 263 3.54 11.67 10.48
N ASP A 264 2.96 12.85 10.70
CA ASP A 264 2.60 13.79 9.62
C ASP A 264 3.81 14.19 8.75
N VAL A 265 5.01 14.28 9.36
CA VAL A 265 6.24 14.59 8.61
C VAL A 265 6.68 13.43 7.73
N LEU A 266 6.63 12.20 8.25
CA LEU A 266 7.02 11.02 7.50
C LEU A 266 6.02 10.73 6.40
N ASP A 267 4.71 10.82 6.67
CA ASP A 267 3.66 10.64 5.66
C ASP A 267 3.85 11.61 4.49
N ALA A 268 4.06 12.89 4.78
CA ALA A 268 4.30 13.88 3.72
C ALA A 268 5.61 13.63 2.96
N TRP A 269 6.68 13.20 3.63
CA TRP A 269 7.91 12.81 2.94
C TRP A 269 7.70 11.57 2.07
N MET A 270 6.98 10.56 2.56
CA MET A 270 6.67 9.34 1.82
C MET A 270 5.81 9.59 0.58
N LEU A 271 4.83 10.50 0.66
CA LEU A 271 3.99 10.88 -0.50
C LEU A 271 4.82 11.36 -1.70
N GLY A 272 5.90 12.10 -1.43
CA GLY A 272 6.79 12.59 -2.49
C GLY A 272 7.85 11.59 -2.95
N LEU A 273 7.91 10.36 -2.42
CA LEU A 273 9.06 9.47 -2.59
C LEU A 273 9.32 9.09 -4.06
N HIS A 274 8.27 8.91 -4.87
CA HIS A 274 8.40 8.63 -6.30
C HIS A 274 9.01 9.80 -7.11
N SER A 275 9.12 10.99 -6.51
CA SER A 275 9.86 12.12 -7.12
C SER A 275 11.35 11.86 -7.30
N VAL A 276 11.91 10.76 -6.76
CA VAL A 276 13.32 10.37 -6.99
C VAL A 276 13.66 10.32 -8.48
N ASP A 277 12.70 9.97 -9.34
CA ASP A 277 12.89 9.90 -10.79
C ASP A 277 13.14 11.28 -11.44
N TYR A 278 12.75 12.38 -10.77
CA TYR A 278 13.12 13.73 -11.23
C TYR A 278 14.63 14.03 -11.08
N GLY A 279 15.38 13.12 -10.46
CA GLY A 279 16.84 13.12 -10.45
C GLY A 279 17.48 12.56 -11.73
N ASP A 280 16.71 11.88 -12.57
CA ASP A 280 17.24 11.28 -13.80
C ASP A 280 17.75 12.36 -14.77
N PRO A 281 18.79 12.03 -15.57
CA PRO A 281 19.38 12.99 -16.48
C PRO A 281 18.47 13.29 -17.68
N GLU A 282 18.05 14.54 -17.81
CA GLU A 282 17.37 15.04 -19.02
C GLU A 282 18.37 15.43 -20.11
N LEU A 283 18.19 14.89 -21.32
CA LEU A 283 19.03 15.16 -22.49
C LEU A 283 18.27 15.96 -23.55
N ASP A 284 19.01 16.59 -24.48
CA ASP A 284 18.40 17.31 -25.62
C ASP A 284 17.63 16.38 -26.59
N ASP A 285 17.88 15.07 -26.49
CA ASP A 285 17.28 14.02 -27.31
C ASP A 285 16.41 13.14 -26.41
N ASP A 286 15.12 13.05 -26.73
CA ASP A 286 14.12 12.34 -25.92
C ASP A 286 14.41 10.83 -25.88
N ASP A 287 14.87 10.24 -26.99
CA ASP A 287 15.18 8.80 -27.06
C ASP A 287 16.39 8.48 -26.16
N LEU A 288 17.40 9.36 -26.14
CA LEU A 288 18.54 9.21 -25.22
C LEU A 288 18.14 9.44 -23.76
N THR A 289 17.15 10.29 -23.48
CA THR A 289 16.63 10.48 -22.13
C THR A 289 15.94 9.23 -21.64
N MET A 290 15.08 8.61 -22.47
CA MET A 290 14.40 7.36 -22.14
C MET A 290 15.37 6.21 -21.89
N ALA A 291 16.47 6.13 -22.65
CA ALA A 291 17.51 5.11 -22.43
C ALA A 291 18.25 5.21 -21.07
N LEU A 292 18.06 6.30 -20.32
CA LEU A 292 18.58 6.49 -18.96
C LEU A 292 17.46 6.59 -17.90
N ALA A 293 16.21 6.30 -18.26
CA ALA A 293 15.10 6.29 -17.31
C ALA A 293 15.32 5.27 -16.18
N GLY A 294 14.91 5.64 -14.98
CA GLY A 294 15.06 4.83 -13.76
C GLY A 294 16.47 4.85 -13.18
N LEU A 295 17.40 5.66 -13.70
CA LEU A 295 18.81 5.68 -13.26
C LEU A 295 18.94 5.97 -11.76
N THR A 296 18.12 6.87 -11.23
CA THR A 296 18.15 7.27 -9.82
C THR A 296 17.74 6.11 -8.90
N ARG A 297 16.67 5.38 -9.26
CA ARG A 297 16.26 4.14 -8.58
C ARG A 297 17.32 3.05 -8.72
N GLY A 298 17.88 2.88 -9.93
CA GLY A 298 18.97 1.95 -10.22
C GLY A 298 20.24 2.21 -9.40
N LEU A 299 20.51 3.46 -9.05
CA LEU A 299 21.58 3.85 -8.13
C LEU A 299 21.26 3.44 -6.69
N LEU A 300 20.04 3.72 -6.22
CA LEU A 300 19.60 3.42 -4.86
C LEU A 300 19.65 1.92 -4.54
N ILE A 301 19.15 1.06 -5.44
CA ILE A 301 19.18 -0.39 -5.24
C ILE A 301 20.62 -0.92 -5.17
N ARG A 302 21.52 -0.43 -6.03
CA ARG A 302 22.95 -0.80 -6.01
C ARG A 302 23.67 -0.32 -4.76
N LEU A 303 23.27 0.81 -4.18
CA LEU A 303 23.77 1.24 -2.88
C LEU A 303 23.31 0.28 -1.78
N LEU A 304 22.03 -0.09 -1.76
CA LEU A 304 21.48 -1.01 -0.75
C LEU A 304 22.20 -2.36 -0.80
N LEU A 305 22.30 -2.97 -1.99
CA LEU A 305 23.01 -4.24 -2.22
C LEU A 305 24.50 -4.16 -1.84
N ALA A 306 25.12 -2.98 -1.93
CA ALA A 306 26.50 -2.74 -1.51
C ALA A 306 26.65 -2.49 0.01
N GLY A 307 25.61 -2.69 0.82
CA GLY A 307 25.61 -2.43 2.26
C GLY A 307 25.49 -0.95 2.61
N GLY A 308 24.86 -0.16 1.73
CA GLY A 308 24.51 1.24 1.94
C GLY A 308 25.58 2.25 1.55
N SER A 309 26.70 1.85 0.96
CA SER A 309 27.68 2.81 0.41
C SER A 309 28.53 2.24 -0.70
N ARG A 310 28.86 3.08 -1.69
CA ARG A 310 29.71 2.69 -2.81
C ARG A 310 30.48 3.87 -3.39
N GLU A 311 31.66 3.61 -3.95
CA GLU A 311 32.44 4.64 -4.64
C GLU A 311 31.70 5.09 -5.90
N ARG A 312 31.61 6.40 -6.12
CA ARG A 312 30.88 6.99 -7.26
C ARG A 312 31.37 6.47 -8.61
N ALA A 313 32.66 6.21 -8.73
CA ALA A 313 33.24 5.67 -9.96
C ALA A 313 32.81 4.22 -10.24
N GLU A 314 32.59 3.42 -9.19
CA GLU A 314 32.10 2.04 -9.32
C GLU A 314 30.61 2.04 -9.70
N LEU A 315 29.80 2.89 -9.03
CA LEU A 315 28.39 3.09 -9.41
C LEU A 315 28.26 3.54 -10.87
N ALA A 316 29.07 4.49 -11.31
CA ALA A 316 29.05 4.98 -12.68
C ALA A 316 29.41 3.86 -13.68
N GLN A 317 30.36 2.99 -13.34
CA GLN A 317 30.68 1.86 -14.21
C GLN A 317 29.53 0.86 -14.29
N GLU A 318 28.96 0.48 -13.14
CA GLU A 318 27.88 -0.52 -13.07
C GLU A 318 26.59 -0.05 -13.76
N LEU A 319 26.24 1.23 -13.61
CA LEU A 319 25.06 1.81 -14.25
C LEU A 319 25.28 2.06 -15.74
N ALA A 320 26.50 2.40 -16.18
CA ALA A 320 26.82 2.49 -17.60
C ALA A 320 26.72 1.13 -18.31
N GLU A 321 27.22 0.08 -17.65
CA GLU A 321 27.12 -1.30 -18.15
C GLU A 321 25.65 -1.73 -18.21
N ALA A 322 24.86 -1.44 -17.17
CA ALA A 322 23.44 -1.75 -17.16
C ALA A 322 22.65 -0.99 -18.25
N ALA A 323 22.90 0.31 -18.42
CA ALA A 323 22.22 1.11 -19.44
C ALA A 323 22.48 0.54 -20.85
N ALA A 324 23.73 0.16 -21.14
CA ALA A 324 24.12 -0.42 -22.42
C ALA A 324 23.58 -1.85 -22.65
N ASP A 325 23.27 -2.58 -21.58
CA ASP A 325 22.70 -3.92 -21.66
C ASP A 325 21.16 -3.89 -21.80
N LEU A 326 20.49 -2.89 -21.22
CA LEU A 326 19.04 -2.73 -21.25
C LEU A 326 18.55 -2.07 -22.55
N ASP A 327 19.23 -1.01 -23.02
CA ASP A 327 18.80 -0.21 -24.15
C ASP A 327 19.91 -0.10 -25.22
N GLU A 328 19.56 -0.21 -26.50
CA GLU A 328 20.53 -0.11 -27.60
C GLU A 328 21.20 1.27 -27.72
N LEU A 329 20.53 2.32 -27.24
CA LEU A 329 21.01 3.69 -27.13
C LEU A 329 21.70 3.97 -25.79
N GLY A 330 21.62 3.08 -24.79
CA GLY A 330 22.10 3.36 -23.43
C GLY A 330 23.57 3.76 -23.34
N ALA A 331 24.45 3.16 -24.16
CA ALA A 331 25.85 3.55 -24.22
C ALA A 331 26.06 4.96 -24.83
N ASP A 332 25.30 5.30 -25.87
CA ASP A 332 25.35 6.60 -26.53
C ASP A 332 24.73 7.68 -25.63
N ALA A 333 23.64 7.36 -24.92
CA ALA A 333 23.00 8.21 -23.93
C ALA A 333 23.93 8.51 -22.75
N TRP A 334 24.62 7.50 -22.22
CA TRP A 334 25.61 7.68 -21.16
C TRP A 334 26.77 8.60 -21.58
N GLU A 335 27.28 8.44 -22.81
CA GLU A 335 28.31 9.33 -23.37
C GLU A 335 27.79 10.76 -23.55
N ALA A 336 26.54 10.91 -24.04
CA ALA A 336 25.91 12.21 -24.26
C ALA A 336 25.66 12.99 -22.94
N ALA A 337 25.24 12.29 -21.88
CA ALA A 337 25.05 12.87 -20.55
C ALA A 337 26.38 13.32 -19.91
N GLY A 338 27.48 12.64 -20.22
CA GLY A 338 28.82 12.90 -19.70
C GLY A 338 29.00 12.50 -18.23
N ASP A 339 28.19 13.04 -17.33
CA ASP A 339 28.15 12.69 -15.90
C ASP A 339 26.70 12.52 -15.41
N PRO A 340 26.01 11.44 -15.86
CA PRO A 340 24.59 11.23 -15.58
C PRO A 340 24.28 11.04 -14.08
N LEU A 341 25.27 10.67 -13.26
CA LEU A 341 25.08 10.51 -11.82
C LEU A 341 25.03 11.84 -11.06
N ALA A 342 25.56 12.93 -11.63
CA ALA A 342 25.57 14.23 -10.96
C ALA A 342 24.15 14.73 -10.60
N PRO A 343 23.19 14.84 -11.56
CA PRO A 343 21.83 15.27 -11.23
C PRO A 343 21.12 14.30 -10.27
N ALA A 344 21.28 12.98 -10.45
CA ALA A 344 20.66 11.97 -9.58
C ALA A 344 21.16 12.08 -8.13
N ILE A 345 22.48 12.18 -7.93
CA ILE A 345 23.06 12.35 -6.59
C ILE A 345 22.66 13.68 -5.97
N ASP A 346 22.68 14.79 -6.73
CA ASP A 346 22.28 16.10 -6.22
C ASP A 346 20.81 16.12 -5.78
N TRP A 347 19.93 15.44 -6.54
CA TRP A 347 18.52 15.26 -6.20
C TRP A 347 18.34 14.44 -4.92
N LEU A 348 18.96 13.26 -4.86
CA LEU A 348 18.88 12.39 -3.68
C LEU A 348 19.47 13.02 -2.41
N ILE A 349 20.53 13.82 -2.52
CA ILE A 349 21.05 14.63 -1.39
C ILE A 349 20.00 15.67 -0.98
N GLY A 350 19.42 16.37 -1.96
CA GLY A 350 18.37 17.34 -1.73
C GLY A 350 17.11 16.74 -1.10
N TYR A 351 16.82 15.48 -1.39
CA TYR A 351 15.68 14.75 -0.83
C TYR A 351 16.00 14.05 0.50
N GLY A 352 17.28 14.04 0.90
CA GLY A 352 17.75 13.50 2.17
C GLY A 352 18.06 12.00 2.13
N MET A 353 18.06 11.35 0.97
CA MET A 353 18.26 9.91 0.83
C MET A 353 19.73 9.49 0.79
N VAL A 354 20.61 10.34 0.26
CA VAL A 354 22.05 10.03 0.20
C VAL A 354 22.90 11.18 0.72
N GLU A 355 24.12 10.86 1.11
CA GLU A 355 25.18 11.81 1.41
C GLU A 355 26.48 11.45 0.67
N LEU A 356 27.36 12.44 0.49
CA LEU A 356 28.69 12.26 -0.08
C LEU A 356 29.76 12.36 0.99
N ASP A 357 30.57 11.32 1.14
CA ASP A 357 31.82 11.33 1.91
C ASP A 357 33.02 11.20 0.95
N GLY A 358 33.53 12.34 0.49
CA GLY A 358 34.53 12.38 -0.56
C GLY A 358 33.95 11.91 -1.90
N ASP A 359 34.50 10.81 -2.44
CA ASP A 359 34.04 10.18 -3.68
C ASP A 359 33.04 9.03 -3.43
N THR A 360 32.72 8.74 -2.16
CA THR A 360 31.78 7.69 -1.77
C THR A 360 30.37 8.25 -1.60
N VAL A 361 29.39 7.61 -2.24
CA VAL A 361 27.95 7.85 -2.04
C VAL A 361 27.46 6.90 -0.95
N ARG A 362 26.68 7.40 0.01
CA ARG A 362 26.15 6.62 1.14
C ARG A 362 24.65 6.87 1.32
N LEU A 363 23.87 5.81 1.52
CA LEU A 363 22.48 5.92 1.96
C LEU A 363 22.45 6.52 3.38
N THR A 364 21.62 7.53 3.57
CA THR A 364 21.25 7.99 4.92
C THR A 364 20.24 6.99 5.52
N PRO A 365 19.98 7.02 6.83
CA PRO A 365 18.90 6.24 7.41
C PRO A 365 17.54 6.50 6.77
N LEU A 366 17.24 7.76 6.46
CA LEU A 366 16.01 8.16 5.75
C LEU A 366 15.99 7.60 4.32
N GLY A 367 17.14 7.57 3.65
CA GLY A 367 17.26 6.92 2.34
C GLY A 367 17.06 5.43 2.41
N THR A 368 17.58 4.74 3.43
CA THR A 368 17.31 3.31 3.63
C THR A 368 15.82 3.04 3.82
N GLU A 369 15.11 3.87 4.59
CA GLU A 369 13.65 3.79 4.74
C GLU A 369 12.95 3.92 3.39
N GLY A 370 13.28 4.96 2.62
CA GLY A 370 12.67 5.17 1.31
C GLY A 370 12.96 4.05 0.31
N VAL A 371 14.18 3.50 0.29
CA VAL A 371 14.49 2.37 -0.60
C VAL A 371 13.72 1.12 -0.20
N VAL A 372 13.55 0.84 1.09
CA VAL A 372 12.73 -0.29 1.55
C VAL A 372 11.27 -0.11 1.11
N HIS A 373 10.73 1.11 1.19
CA HIS A 373 9.38 1.37 0.71
C HIS A 373 9.24 1.24 -0.82
N LEU A 374 10.22 1.71 -1.59
CA LEU A 374 10.21 1.53 -3.05
C LEU A 374 10.30 0.04 -3.45
N ILE A 375 10.94 -0.79 -2.62
CA ILE A 375 11.00 -2.25 -2.80
C ILE A 375 9.64 -2.88 -2.46
N ASP A 376 9.00 -2.43 -1.38
CA ASP A 376 7.65 -2.87 -0.99
C ASP A 376 6.59 -2.50 -2.04
N ASP A 377 6.67 -1.27 -2.60
CA ASP A 377 5.83 -0.81 -3.71
C ASP A 377 5.98 -1.67 -4.98
N ALA A 378 7.14 -2.32 -5.15
CA ALA A 378 7.41 -3.25 -6.24
C ALA A 378 6.98 -4.70 -5.93
N ASP A 379 6.30 -4.94 -4.80
CA ASP A 379 5.89 -6.26 -4.30
C ASP A 379 7.09 -7.23 -4.07
N ILE A 380 8.27 -6.69 -3.76
CA ILE A 380 9.49 -7.49 -3.51
C ILE A 380 9.72 -7.64 -2.00
N GLU A 381 9.95 -8.87 -1.54
CA GLU A 381 10.21 -9.14 -0.12
C GLU A 381 11.64 -8.74 0.29
N VAL A 382 11.76 -7.97 1.38
CA VAL A 382 13.04 -7.67 2.05
C VAL A 382 12.89 -7.76 3.57
N ASP A 383 13.90 -8.30 4.26
CA ASP A 383 13.89 -8.42 5.73
C ASP A 383 14.27 -7.08 6.39
N ALA A 384 13.30 -6.17 6.51
CA ALA A 384 13.46 -4.90 7.21
C ALA A 384 12.78 -4.95 8.59
N ARG A 385 13.53 -4.62 9.65
CA ARG A 385 13.05 -4.66 11.04
C ARG A 385 13.45 -3.40 11.79
N PRO A 386 12.70 -3.00 12.84
CA PRO A 386 13.12 -1.92 13.71
C PRO A 386 14.50 -2.16 14.33
N ALA A 387 15.24 -1.08 14.57
CA ALA A 387 16.50 -1.13 15.29
C ALA A 387 16.32 -1.68 16.72
N ILE A 388 17.24 -2.55 17.14
CA ILE A 388 17.16 -3.27 18.42
C ILE A 388 17.16 -2.32 19.62
N GLU A 389 17.92 -1.22 19.52
CA GLU A 389 18.05 -0.21 20.56
C GLU A 389 16.77 0.59 20.80
N SER A 390 15.91 0.73 19.80
CA SER A 390 14.64 1.45 19.90
C SER A 390 13.44 0.56 20.14
N MET A 391 13.56 -0.73 19.82
CA MET A 391 12.49 -1.69 20.00
C MET A 391 12.09 -1.82 21.48
N SER A 392 10.81 -1.62 21.76
CA SER A 392 10.17 -1.90 23.04
C SER A 392 10.02 -3.41 23.27
N ALA A 393 9.76 -3.80 24.52
CA ALA A 393 9.47 -5.21 24.82
C ALA A 393 8.19 -5.70 24.14
N HIS A 394 7.19 -4.82 23.97
CA HIS A 394 5.93 -5.16 23.30
C HIS A 394 6.16 -5.42 21.81
N GLU A 395 6.83 -4.51 21.10
CA GLU A 395 7.18 -4.67 19.69
C GLU A 395 8.03 -5.93 19.47
N LEU A 396 9.01 -6.19 20.34
CA LEU A 396 9.83 -7.40 20.26
C LEU A 396 8.99 -8.67 20.39
N LEU A 397 8.06 -8.71 21.34
CA LEU A 397 7.18 -9.87 21.56
C LEU A 397 6.24 -10.07 20.36
N ALA A 398 5.65 -8.99 19.84
CA ALA A 398 4.77 -9.01 18.67
C ALA A 398 5.50 -9.47 17.42
N LEU A 399 6.64 -8.85 17.07
CA LEU A 399 7.49 -9.25 15.94
C LEU A 399 7.89 -10.71 16.04
N SER A 400 8.37 -11.13 17.22
CA SER A 400 8.85 -12.49 17.42
C SER A 400 7.75 -13.56 17.33
N ALA A 401 6.46 -13.19 17.41
CA ALA A 401 5.34 -14.11 17.21
C ALA A 401 5.16 -14.52 15.74
N GLU A 402 5.69 -13.72 14.82
CA GLU A 402 5.59 -13.91 13.37
C GLU A 402 6.86 -14.54 12.78
N LEU A 403 7.96 -14.56 13.55
CA LEU A 403 9.24 -15.09 13.13
C LEU A 403 9.41 -16.59 13.39
N PRO A 404 10.24 -17.28 12.59
CA PRO A 404 10.75 -18.61 12.96
C PRO A 404 11.46 -18.60 14.32
N GLU A 405 11.36 -19.69 15.08
CA GLU A 405 11.88 -19.81 16.45
C GLU A 405 13.37 -19.40 16.57
N GLU A 406 14.21 -19.81 15.61
CA GLU A 406 15.65 -19.48 15.62
C GLU A 406 15.91 -17.96 15.43
N GLU A 407 15.09 -17.29 14.64
CA GLU A 407 15.19 -15.84 14.40
C GLU A 407 14.64 -15.03 15.57
N ALA A 408 13.49 -15.44 16.11
CA ALA A 408 12.94 -14.85 17.33
C ALA A 408 13.94 -14.93 18.49
N ASP A 409 14.59 -16.08 18.70
CA ASP A 409 15.64 -16.25 19.70
C ASP A 409 16.82 -15.29 19.47
N ALA A 410 17.20 -15.06 18.21
CA ALA A 410 18.26 -14.12 17.86
C ALA A 410 17.87 -12.66 18.16
N GLU A 411 16.63 -12.26 17.87
CA GLU A 411 16.08 -10.94 18.21
C GLU A 411 16.05 -10.72 19.73
N PHE A 412 15.51 -11.68 20.50
CA PHE A 412 15.52 -11.62 21.96
C PHE A 412 16.94 -11.51 22.52
N ALA A 413 17.88 -12.30 22.00
CA ALA A 413 19.28 -12.24 22.42
C ALA A 413 19.91 -10.88 22.08
N ALA A 414 19.60 -10.29 20.93
CA ALA A 414 20.07 -8.96 20.55
C ALA A 414 19.53 -7.88 21.47
N TRP A 415 18.22 -7.87 21.70
CA TRP A 415 17.54 -6.91 22.56
C TRP A 415 18.01 -6.99 24.03
N MET A 416 18.20 -8.19 24.55
CA MET A 416 18.69 -8.40 25.91
C MET A 416 20.16 -8.00 26.09
N ARG A 417 21.01 -8.05 25.04
CA ARG A 417 22.42 -7.62 25.13
C ARG A 417 22.57 -6.14 25.47
N LEU A 418 21.56 -5.32 25.15
CA LEU A 418 21.55 -3.88 25.41
C LEU A 418 20.97 -3.51 26.79
N ARG A 419 20.52 -4.49 27.58
CA ARG A 419 19.76 -4.27 28.83
C ARG A 419 20.35 -5.03 30.00
N GLU A 420 20.13 -4.51 31.21
CA GLU A 420 20.40 -5.29 32.42
C GLU A 420 19.35 -6.43 32.55
N PRO A 421 19.74 -7.68 32.89
CA PRO A 421 18.81 -8.81 32.91
C PRO A 421 17.56 -8.60 33.78
N ALA A 422 17.71 -7.94 34.93
CA ALA A 422 16.57 -7.64 35.81
C ALA A 422 15.60 -6.63 35.18
N LYS A 423 16.13 -5.68 34.38
CA LYS A 423 15.32 -4.68 33.68
C LYS A 423 14.61 -5.28 32.46
N ALA A 424 15.32 -6.10 31.69
CA ALA A 424 14.73 -6.89 30.61
C ALA A 424 13.55 -7.76 31.11
N ALA A 425 13.73 -8.43 32.26
CA ALA A 425 12.67 -9.22 32.88
C ALA A 425 11.44 -8.38 33.28
N GLU A 426 11.65 -7.17 33.81
CA GLU A 426 10.58 -6.24 34.15
C GLU A 426 9.84 -5.78 32.88
N GLU A 427 10.56 -5.28 31.87
CA GLU A 427 9.97 -4.77 30.62
C GLU A 427 9.16 -5.84 29.87
N LEU A 428 9.65 -7.07 29.76
CA LEU A 428 8.94 -8.17 29.08
C LEU A 428 7.65 -8.58 29.81
N LEU A 429 7.68 -8.64 31.16
CA LEU A 429 6.49 -8.99 31.93
C LEU A 429 5.50 -7.82 32.00
N ASP A 430 5.97 -6.58 32.02
CA ASP A 430 5.11 -5.41 31.96
C ASP A 430 4.38 -5.35 30.61
N ALA A 431 5.09 -5.55 29.48
CA ALA A 431 4.49 -5.64 28.15
C ALA A 431 3.44 -6.76 28.05
N ALA A 432 3.75 -7.94 28.59
CA ALA A 432 2.79 -9.06 28.65
C ALA A 432 1.59 -8.83 29.60
N ALA A 433 1.64 -7.80 30.45
CA ALA A 433 0.52 -7.42 31.31
C ALA A 433 -0.37 -6.33 30.71
N GLU A 434 0.04 -5.68 29.61
CA GLU A 434 -0.71 -4.59 28.97
C GLU A 434 -2.01 -5.10 28.34
N ASP A 435 -1.93 -6.22 27.61
CA ASP A 435 -3.08 -6.98 27.13
C ASP A 435 -3.16 -8.34 27.81
N ASP A 436 -4.10 -8.49 28.75
CA ASP A 436 -4.29 -9.75 29.47
C ASP A 436 -4.96 -10.85 28.63
N SER A 437 -5.52 -10.50 27.47
CA SER A 437 -6.12 -11.46 26.56
C SER A 437 -5.07 -12.19 25.72
N ASP A 438 -3.96 -11.54 25.38
CA ASP A 438 -2.93 -12.14 24.53
C ASP A 438 -2.14 -13.25 25.25
N ALA A 439 -2.57 -14.49 25.01
CA ALA A 439 -1.94 -15.70 25.54
C ALA A 439 -0.55 -15.95 24.95
N LEU A 440 -0.34 -15.62 23.68
CA LEU A 440 0.92 -15.89 22.98
C LEU A 440 2.03 -15.00 23.53
N ILE A 441 1.79 -13.69 23.55
CA ILE A 441 2.71 -12.68 24.09
C ILE A 441 3.06 -13.01 25.55
N ARG A 442 2.05 -13.37 26.36
CA ARG A 442 2.26 -13.76 27.75
C ARG A 442 3.12 -15.01 27.91
N VAL A 443 2.84 -16.08 27.17
CA VAL A 443 3.62 -17.33 27.24
C VAL A 443 5.05 -17.09 26.79
N GLN A 444 5.24 -16.34 25.71
CA GLN A 444 6.54 -16.02 25.14
C GLN A 444 7.38 -15.19 26.09
N ALA A 445 6.83 -14.09 26.63
CA ALA A 445 7.49 -13.28 27.65
C ALA A 445 7.88 -14.15 28.85
N ALA A 446 6.97 -14.99 29.35
CA ALA A 446 7.26 -15.83 30.50
C ALA A 446 8.37 -16.86 30.22
N SER A 447 8.39 -17.45 29.02
CA SER A 447 9.42 -18.38 28.58
C SER A 447 10.80 -17.71 28.56
N VAL A 448 10.91 -16.57 27.88
CA VAL A 448 12.16 -15.80 27.76
C VAL A 448 12.66 -15.37 29.14
N VAL A 449 11.79 -14.79 29.97
CA VAL A 449 12.14 -14.33 31.32
C VAL A 449 12.55 -15.49 32.23
N GLY A 450 11.96 -16.67 32.04
CA GLY A 450 12.34 -17.89 32.74
C GLY A 450 13.80 -18.28 32.55
N THR A 451 14.41 -17.94 31.40
CA THR A 451 15.82 -18.24 31.11
C THR A 451 16.82 -17.37 31.90
N LEU A 452 16.36 -16.22 32.42
CA LEU A 452 17.21 -15.24 33.13
C LEU A 452 17.53 -15.66 34.58
N GLY A 453 16.89 -16.70 35.09
CA GLY A 453 17.18 -17.29 36.40
C GLY A 453 16.96 -16.32 37.57
N GLU A 454 17.91 -16.28 38.51
CA GLU A 454 17.81 -15.46 39.74
C GLU A 454 17.67 -13.95 39.45
N ALA A 455 18.14 -13.46 38.30
CA ALA A 455 18.05 -12.05 37.94
C ALA A 455 16.59 -11.59 37.73
N ALA A 456 15.69 -12.50 37.32
CA ALA A 456 14.27 -12.20 37.10
C ALA A 456 13.41 -12.27 38.37
N VAL A 457 13.96 -12.70 39.51
CA VAL A 457 13.19 -12.87 40.77
C VAL A 457 12.40 -11.62 41.17
N PRO A 458 12.95 -10.38 41.10
CA PRO A 458 12.17 -9.19 41.43
C PRO A 458 10.96 -8.98 40.50
N ALA A 459 11.14 -9.20 39.20
CA ALA A 459 10.08 -9.07 38.20
C ALA A 459 8.98 -10.12 38.43
N TRP A 460 9.36 -11.37 38.69
CA TRP A 460 8.39 -12.42 39.05
C TRP A 460 7.62 -12.11 40.34
N GLN A 461 8.27 -11.56 41.36
CA GLN A 461 7.60 -11.14 42.60
C GLN A 461 6.58 -10.02 42.35
N ALA A 462 6.86 -9.11 41.41
CA ALA A 462 5.91 -8.09 41.00
C ALA A 462 4.72 -8.71 40.23
N ALA A 463 5.01 -9.58 39.27
CA ALA A 463 4.03 -10.27 38.43
C ALA A 463 3.05 -11.15 39.21
N LEU A 464 3.39 -11.63 40.42
CA LEU A 464 2.44 -12.32 41.31
C LEU A 464 1.17 -11.51 41.65
N LYS A 465 1.22 -10.18 41.51
CA LYS A 465 0.08 -9.29 41.74
C LYS A 465 -0.84 -9.18 40.53
N GLN A 466 -0.36 -9.54 39.34
CA GLN A 466 -1.13 -9.53 38.10
C GLN A 466 -1.84 -10.88 37.93
N PRO A 467 -3.18 -10.92 37.84
CA PRO A 467 -3.92 -12.18 37.73
C PRO A 467 -3.47 -13.06 36.55
N SER A 468 -3.23 -12.47 35.38
CA SER A 468 -2.82 -13.17 34.16
C SER A 468 -1.40 -13.74 34.24
N LEU A 469 -0.47 -13.04 34.90
CA LEU A 469 0.93 -13.48 35.03
C LEU A 469 1.23 -14.31 36.27
N ARG A 470 0.33 -14.27 37.27
CA ARG A 470 0.47 -15.03 38.51
C ARG A 470 0.82 -16.51 38.30
N PRO A 471 0.19 -17.26 37.36
CA PRO A 471 0.49 -18.67 37.16
C PRO A 471 1.95 -18.92 36.77
N TYR A 472 2.49 -18.08 35.90
CA TYR A 472 3.89 -18.13 35.45
C TYR A 472 4.83 -17.74 36.59
N ALA A 473 4.54 -16.63 37.28
CA ALA A 473 5.34 -16.14 38.38
C ALA A 473 5.46 -17.15 39.54
N ALA A 474 4.33 -17.76 39.96
CA ALA A 474 4.32 -18.77 41.01
C ALA A 474 5.13 -20.02 40.58
N THR A 475 5.01 -20.42 39.32
CA THR A 475 5.74 -21.57 38.77
C THR A 475 7.24 -21.33 38.76
N HIS A 476 7.71 -20.21 38.21
CA HIS A 476 9.14 -19.91 38.13
C HIS A 476 9.77 -19.63 39.50
N LEU A 477 9.11 -18.87 40.38
CA LEU A 477 9.63 -18.62 41.74
C LEU A 477 9.77 -19.91 42.56
N SER A 478 8.81 -20.83 42.40
CA SER A 478 8.85 -22.15 43.05
C SER A 478 9.99 -23.02 42.49
N GLN A 479 10.16 -23.05 41.16
CA GLN A 479 11.28 -23.77 40.52
C GLN A 479 12.66 -23.25 40.92
N LEU A 480 12.78 -21.93 41.11
CA LEU A 480 14.00 -21.28 41.59
C LEU A 480 14.24 -21.48 43.11
N GLY A 481 13.26 -22.00 43.85
CA GLY A 481 13.37 -22.22 45.29
C GLY A 481 13.43 -20.94 46.12
N VAL A 482 12.80 -19.86 45.65
CA VAL A 482 12.79 -18.56 46.33
C VAL A 482 12.03 -18.67 47.66
N GLU A 483 12.69 -18.28 48.76
CA GLU A 483 12.09 -18.38 50.09
C GLU A 483 10.82 -17.52 50.21
N GLY A 484 9.72 -18.13 50.65
CA GLY A 484 8.44 -17.46 50.83
C GLY A 484 7.61 -17.30 49.55
N ALA A 485 8.07 -17.83 48.41
CA ALA A 485 7.27 -17.87 47.19
C ALA A 485 6.02 -18.77 47.35
N PRO A 486 4.86 -18.37 46.80
CA PRO A 486 3.69 -19.23 46.79
C PRO A 486 3.90 -20.43 45.85
N GLU A 487 3.38 -21.60 46.23
CA GLU A 487 3.28 -22.73 45.29
C GLU A 487 2.19 -22.46 44.24
N PRO A 488 2.37 -22.94 42.99
CA PRO A 488 1.32 -22.89 41.97
C PRO A 488 0.06 -23.61 42.46
N THR A 489 -1.07 -22.94 42.33
CA THR A 489 -2.38 -23.51 42.67
C THR A 489 -2.94 -24.34 41.51
N GLN A 490 -4.04 -25.04 41.78
CA GLN A 490 -4.74 -25.76 40.71
C GLN A 490 -5.34 -24.81 39.67
N ASP A 491 -5.86 -23.65 40.10
CA ASP A 491 -6.37 -22.62 39.19
C ASP A 491 -5.25 -22.04 38.31
N ASP A 492 -4.06 -21.84 38.89
CA ASP A 492 -2.86 -21.45 38.13
C ASP A 492 -2.53 -22.50 37.05
N THR A 493 -2.60 -23.79 37.39
CA THR A 493 -2.35 -24.88 36.42
C THR A 493 -3.40 -24.90 35.30
N HIS A 494 -4.68 -24.68 35.63
CA HIS A 494 -5.74 -24.61 34.63
C HIS A 494 -5.60 -23.39 33.71
N TRP A 495 -5.11 -22.27 34.22
CA TRP A 495 -4.81 -21.08 33.41
C TRP A 495 -3.77 -21.40 32.34
N LEU A 496 -2.64 -22.01 32.71
CA LEU A 496 -1.58 -22.38 31.76
C LEU A 496 -2.08 -23.34 30.67
N ILE A 497 -3.03 -24.23 30.99
CA ILE A 497 -3.67 -25.12 30.01
C ILE A 497 -4.55 -24.32 29.03
N LEU A 498 -5.29 -23.32 29.53
CA LEU A 498 -6.12 -22.45 28.69
C LEU A 498 -5.24 -21.62 27.75
N ASP A 499 -4.11 -21.09 28.22
CA ASP A 499 -3.14 -20.36 27.38
C ASP A 499 -2.60 -21.23 26.25
N MET A 500 -2.17 -22.45 26.57
CA MET A 500 -1.72 -23.43 25.56
C MET A 500 -2.82 -23.74 24.52
N TRP A 501 -4.07 -23.84 24.95
CA TRP A 501 -5.22 -24.06 24.06
C TRP A 501 -5.56 -22.84 23.21
N THR A 502 -5.43 -21.63 23.74
CA THR A 502 -5.60 -20.39 22.97
C THR A 502 -4.56 -20.32 21.86
N ILE A 503 -3.29 -20.56 22.17
CA ILE A 503 -2.20 -20.52 21.18
C ILE A 503 -2.42 -21.60 20.09
N SER A 504 -2.72 -22.83 20.47
CA SER A 504 -2.95 -23.89 19.48
C SER A 504 -4.22 -23.67 18.64
N ALA A 505 -5.21 -22.95 19.16
CA ALA A 505 -6.36 -22.49 18.38
C ALA A 505 -5.97 -21.43 17.34
N GLY A 506 -5.09 -20.48 17.71
CA GLY A 506 -4.54 -19.47 16.82
C GLY A 506 -3.72 -20.05 15.66
N LEU A 507 -2.93 -21.09 15.92
CA LEU A 507 -2.17 -21.84 14.89
C LEU A 507 -3.07 -22.66 13.94
N GLY A 508 -4.36 -22.76 14.23
CA GLY A 508 -5.35 -23.37 13.35
C GLY A 508 -5.95 -24.66 13.88
N ARG A 509 -7.04 -25.10 13.22
CA ARG A 509 -7.90 -26.19 13.68
C ARG A 509 -7.17 -27.53 13.86
N SER A 510 -6.21 -27.84 13.00
CA SER A 510 -5.44 -29.09 13.07
C SER A 510 -4.60 -29.16 14.34
N GLU A 511 -3.85 -28.09 14.62
CA GLU A 511 -2.99 -27.98 15.81
C GLU A 511 -3.82 -28.01 17.09
N PHE A 512 -4.93 -27.26 17.12
CA PHE A 512 -5.85 -27.29 18.25
C PHE A 512 -6.37 -28.70 18.55
N VAL A 513 -6.85 -29.43 17.52
CA VAL A 513 -7.34 -30.80 17.70
C VAL A 513 -6.21 -31.76 18.10
N SER A 514 -4.99 -31.55 17.60
CA SER A 514 -3.81 -32.32 17.99
C SER A 514 -3.52 -32.16 19.48
N SER A 515 -3.47 -30.91 19.97
CA SER A 515 -3.21 -30.60 21.38
C SER A 515 -4.23 -31.25 22.33
N LEU A 516 -5.51 -31.29 21.95
CA LEU A 516 -6.56 -31.96 22.74
C LEU A 516 -6.40 -33.49 22.75
N ARG A 517 -5.91 -34.08 21.65
CA ARG A 517 -5.66 -35.53 21.56
C ARG A 517 -4.50 -35.96 22.45
N ASP A 518 -3.46 -35.14 22.55
CA ASP A 518 -2.29 -35.42 23.38
C ASP A 518 -2.63 -35.47 24.88
N ILE A 519 -3.59 -34.64 25.31
CA ILE A 519 -4.14 -34.68 26.68
C ILE A 519 -5.00 -35.92 26.91
N GLY A 520 -5.76 -36.32 25.88
CA GLY A 520 -6.67 -37.46 25.91
C GLY A 520 -8.07 -37.14 26.45
N PRO A 521 -9.11 -37.84 25.96
CA PRO A 521 -10.50 -37.46 26.15
C PRO A 521 -11.01 -37.56 27.60
N GLU A 522 -10.42 -38.43 28.42
CA GLU A 522 -10.77 -38.55 29.85
C GLU A 522 -10.34 -37.30 30.62
N MET A 523 -9.07 -36.91 30.48
CA MET A 523 -8.51 -35.72 31.13
C MET A 523 -9.17 -34.43 30.62
N VAL A 524 -9.42 -34.32 29.31
CA VAL A 524 -10.16 -33.17 28.76
C VAL A 524 -11.56 -33.07 29.38
N ASN A 525 -12.28 -34.19 29.57
CA ASN A 525 -13.57 -34.17 30.25
C ASN A 525 -13.47 -33.69 31.70
N GLU A 526 -12.45 -34.13 32.44
CA GLU A 526 -12.21 -33.68 33.83
C GLU A 526 -11.92 -32.19 33.88
N LEU A 527 -11.08 -31.68 32.97
CA LEU A 527 -10.79 -30.26 32.84
C LEU A 527 -12.06 -29.44 32.55
N LEU A 528 -12.93 -29.91 31.65
CA LEU A 528 -14.20 -29.24 31.32
C LEU A 528 -15.15 -29.09 32.53
N GLU A 529 -14.97 -29.84 33.62
CA GLU A 529 -15.75 -29.66 34.85
C GLU A 529 -15.31 -28.44 35.68
N VAL A 530 -14.08 -27.97 35.47
CA VAL A 530 -13.42 -26.96 36.32
C VAL A 530 -12.95 -25.72 35.56
N ILE A 531 -12.45 -25.83 34.32
CA ILE A 531 -11.84 -24.71 33.58
C ILE A 531 -12.79 -23.55 33.29
N TRP A 532 -14.11 -23.82 33.17
CA TRP A 532 -15.12 -22.77 32.94
C TRP A 532 -15.25 -21.77 34.10
N LYS A 533 -14.64 -22.06 35.25
CA LYS A 533 -14.61 -21.16 36.42
C LYS A 533 -13.40 -20.24 36.42
N ILE A 534 -12.41 -20.50 35.57
CA ILE A 534 -11.19 -19.71 35.50
C ILE A 534 -11.52 -18.41 34.76
N PRO A 535 -11.20 -17.24 35.33
CA PRO A 535 -11.51 -15.95 34.73
C PRO A 535 -10.51 -15.60 33.61
N HIS A 536 -10.47 -16.44 32.58
CA HIS A 536 -9.57 -16.33 31.44
C HIS A 536 -10.31 -15.74 30.23
N ALA A 537 -9.70 -14.79 29.53
CA ALA A 537 -10.32 -14.03 28.43
C ALA A 537 -10.97 -14.95 27.37
N HIS A 538 -10.25 -16.00 26.94
CA HIS A 538 -10.69 -16.91 25.87
C HIS A 538 -11.49 -18.13 26.34
N VAL A 539 -11.90 -18.24 27.61
CA VAL A 539 -12.53 -19.47 28.12
C VAL A 539 -13.81 -19.84 27.37
N GLU A 540 -14.64 -18.85 27.02
CA GLU A 540 -15.87 -19.12 26.28
C GLU A 540 -15.61 -19.57 24.83
N GLU A 541 -14.69 -18.89 24.15
CA GLU A 541 -14.31 -19.18 22.77
C GLU A 541 -13.73 -20.59 22.64
N LEU A 542 -12.82 -20.95 23.54
CA LEU A 542 -12.24 -22.29 23.59
C LEU A 542 -13.29 -23.36 23.86
N LEU A 543 -14.19 -23.14 24.82
CA LEU A 543 -15.26 -24.09 25.12
C LEU A 543 -16.21 -24.28 23.94
N ASP A 544 -16.52 -23.21 23.20
CA ASP A 544 -17.32 -23.32 21.98
C ASP A 544 -16.56 -24.09 20.89
N LEU A 545 -15.29 -23.76 20.64
CA LEU A 545 -14.45 -24.41 19.65
C LEU A 545 -14.32 -25.92 19.92
N ILE A 546 -13.99 -26.32 21.16
CA ILE A 546 -13.93 -27.74 21.57
C ILE A 546 -15.26 -28.44 21.26
N SER A 547 -16.38 -27.76 21.48
CA SER A 547 -17.72 -28.33 21.24
C SER A 547 -18.02 -28.64 19.77
N GLN A 548 -17.34 -27.92 18.87
CA GLN A 548 -17.48 -28.04 17.43
C GLN A 548 -16.48 -29.04 16.83
N VAL A 549 -15.23 -29.06 17.33
CA VAL A 549 -14.11 -29.73 16.66
C VAL A 549 -13.67 -31.05 17.29
N HIS A 550 -14.01 -31.31 18.56
CA HIS A 550 -13.53 -32.50 19.25
C HIS A 550 -14.14 -33.80 18.67
N PRO A 551 -13.33 -34.83 18.33
CA PRO A 551 -13.83 -36.06 17.69
C PRO A 551 -14.71 -36.92 18.60
N ASP A 552 -14.48 -36.88 19.91
CA ASP A 552 -15.35 -37.53 20.90
C ASP A 552 -16.62 -36.70 21.19
N LYS A 553 -17.79 -37.28 20.89
CA LYS A 553 -19.10 -36.65 21.11
C LYS A 553 -19.42 -36.40 22.58
N GLN A 554 -18.84 -37.16 23.51
CA GLN A 554 -19.02 -36.95 24.95
C GLN A 554 -18.31 -35.67 25.39
N VAL A 555 -17.06 -35.51 24.99
CA VAL A 555 -16.27 -34.29 25.24
C VAL A 555 -16.95 -33.07 24.62
N ALA A 556 -17.36 -33.16 23.35
CA ALA A 556 -18.08 -32.07 22.68
C ALA A 556 -19.38 -31.69 23.42
N LYS A 557 -20.08 -32.64 24.03
CA LYS A 557 -21.28 -32.38 24.83
C LYS A 557 -20.94 -31.79 26.20
N ALA A 558 -19.84 -32.22 26.83
CA ALA A 558 -19.34 -31.65 28.06
C ALA A 558 -18.94 -30.18 27.86
N ALA A 559 -18.26 -29.87 26.75
CA ALA A 559 -17.88 -28.50 26.38
C ALA A 559 -19.10 -27.57 26.21
N ARG A 560 -20.17 -27.98 25.50
CA ARG A 560 -21.42 -27.19 25.43
C ARG A 560 -22.03 -26.90 26.79
N ARG A 561 -21.96 -27.86 27.71
CA ARG A 561 -22.48 -27.69 29.08
C ARG A 561 -21.58 -26.75 29.89
N ALA A 562 -20.27 -26.84 29.72
CA ALA A 562 -19.31 -25.93 30.35
C ALA A 562 -19.50 -24.50 29.84
N LEU A 563 -19.65 -24.31 28.52
CA LEU A 563 -19.94 -23.01 27.90
C LEU A 563 -21.22 -22.39 28.46
N PHE A 564 -22.31 -23.18 28.55
CA PHE A 564 -23.56 -22.71 29.14
C PHE A 564 -23.37 -22.27 30.60
N LYS A 565 -22.54 -22.96 31.37
CA LYS A 565 -22.22 -22.58 32.76
C LYS A 565 -21.40 -21.28 32.80
N ALA A 566 -20.38 -21.14 31.97
CA ALA A 566 -19.54 -19.94 31.89
C ALA A 566 -20.38 -18.69 31.65
N ARG A 567 -21.28 -18.72 30.65
CA ARG A 567 -22.23 -17.63 30.33
C ARG A 567 -23.29 -17.34 31.39
N SER A 568 -23.41 -18.20 32.39
CA SER A 568 -24.44 -18.09 33.44
C SER A 568 -23.88 -17.57 34.77
N VAL A 569 -22.57 -17.34 34.86
CA VAL A 569 -21.89 -16.70 36.00
C VAL A 569 -21.71 -15.23 35.67
#